data_AF-A0A976B0P1-F1
#
_entry.id   AF-A0A976B0P1-F1
#
_cell.length_a   1.000
_cell.length_b   1.000
_cell.length_c   1.000
_cell.angle_alpha   90.00
_cell.angle_beta   90.00
_cell.angle_gamma   90.00
#
_symmetry.space_group_name_H-M   'P 1'
#
loop_
_entity.id
_entity.type
_entity.pdbx_description
1 polymer ?
#
loop_
_entity_poly.entity_id
_entity_poly.type
_entity_poly.pdbx_seq_one_letter_code
_entity_poly.pdbx_strand_id
1 'polypeptide(L)'
;MLAVFPLYQAWDLYQLVSRGPSFHFYAETAATLAFLVILGIVIGERRRALRAFETLKHSADAAVRAAAERDAAAQRSTRDFLQSMQEQFERWGLTPAERDVALLLVKGLSLEEIAGVRETGAKTVRQHAANLYAKAKVSGRHQLAAFFFEDLLAPRPGSGT
;
A
#
# COMPACT_ATOMS: atom_id res chain seq x y z
N MET A 1 36.35 -5.78 27.24
CA MET A 1 35.86 -5.75 28.63
C MET A 1 36.56 -6.74 29.58
N LEU A 2 37.30 -7.76 29.11
CA LEU A 2 37.98 -8.75 29.97
C LEU A 2 39.32 -8.27 30.59
N ALA A 3 39.96 -7.22 30.06
CA ALA A 3 41.26 -6.73 30.56
C ALA A 3 41.19 -5.68 31.68
N VAL A 4 40.00 -5.10 31.93
CA VAL A 4 39.80 -4.06 32.98
C VAL A 4 39.68 -4.69 34.37
N PHE A 5 39.15 -5.92 34.41
CA PHE A 5 38.94 -6.67 35.64
C PHE A 5 40.23 -6.97 36.43
N PRO A 6 41.31 -7.50 35.82
CA PRO A 6 42.55 -7.77 36.57
C PRO A 6 43.28 -6.50 37.01
N LEU A 7 43.17 -5.39 36.27
CA LEU A 7 43.75 -4.11 36.67
C LEU A 7 43.03 -3.49 37.87
N TYR A 8 41.70 -3.63 37.91
CA TYR A 8 40.89 -3.23 39.07
C TYR A 8 41.25 -4.05 40.31
N GLN A 9 41.42 -5.37 40.15
CA GLN A 9 41.83 -6.26 41.25
C GLN A 9 43.23 -5.94 41.79
N ALA A 10 44.19 -5.60 40.92
CA ALA A 10 45.53 -5.21 41.36
C ALA A 10 45.56 -3.86 42.11
N TRP A 11 44.74 -2.90 41.67
CA TRP A 11 44.60 -1.60 42.32
C TRP A 11 43.91 -1.72 43.69
N ASP A 12 42.87 -2.54 43.77
CA ASP A 12 42.12 -2.80 45.00
C ASP A 12 42.96 -3.52 46.06
N LEU A 13 43.80 -4.48 45.64
CA LEU A 13 44.77 -5.16 46.51
C LEU A 13 45.85 -4.20 47.05
N TYR A 14 46.31 -3.25 46.22
CA TYR A 14 47.26 -2.22 46.66
C TYR A 14 46.64 -1.26 47.69
N GLN A 15 45.35 -0.92 47.54
CA GLN A 15 44.62 -0.08 48.50
C GLN A 15 44.35 -0.81 49.82
N LEU A 16 44.04 -2.12 49.77
CA LEU A 16 43.81 -2.97 50.96
C LEU A 16 45.04 -3.07 51.87
N VAL A 17 46.24 -3.06 51.29
CA VAL A 17 47.52 -3.08 52.03
C VAL A 17 47.91 -1.71 52.58
N SER A 18 47.46 -0.61 51.96
CA SER A 18 47.95 0.73 52.26
C SER A 18 46.99 1.61 53.09
N ARG A 19 45.70 1.30 53.15
CA ARG A 19 44.68 2.04 53.92
C ARG A 19 43.68 1.05 54.52
N GLY A 20 43.47 1.10 55.84
CA GLY A 20 42.78 0.05 56.62
C GLY A 20 41.39 -0.40 56.10
N PRO A 21 40.86 -1.51 56.64
CA PRO A 21 39.74 -2.30 56.09
C PRO A 21 38.42 -1.53 55.87
N SER A 22 38.27 -0.35 56.48
CA SER A 22 37.11 0.52 56.29
C SER A 22 37.02 1.12 54.88
N PHE A 23 38.12 1.38 54.17
CA PHE A 23 38.08 2.04 52.85
C PHE A 23 37.56 1.11 51.72
N HIS A 24 37.93 -0.17 51.75
CA HIS A 24 37.53 -1.16 50.75
C HIS A 24 36.00 -1.37 50.73
N PHE A 25 35.35 -1.41 51.90
CA PHE A 25 33.89 -1.54 52.01
C PHE A 25 33.14 -0.34 51.38
N TYR A 26 33.63 0.89 51.55
CA TYR A 26 33.04 2.07 50.91
C TYR A 26 33.22 2.07 49.39
N ALA A 27 34.36 1.60 48.90
CA ALA A 27 34.63 1.52 47.46
C ALA A 27 33.75 0.46 46.75
N GLU A 28 33.59 -0.72 47.36
CA GLU A 28 32.80 -1.82 46.79
C GLU A 28 31.30 -1.51 46.76
N THR A 29 30.77 -0.88 47.81
CA THR A 29 29.38 -0.42 47.86
C THR A 29 29.10 0.66 46.83
N ALA A 30 30.01 1.64 46.67
CA ALA A 30 29.90 2.67 45.64
C ALA A 30 29.94 2.09 44.22
N ALA A 31 30.84 1.14 43.95
CA ALA A 31 30.95 0.48 42.65
C ALA A 31 29.68 -0.33 42.31
N THR A 32 29.13 -1.05 43.28
CA THR A 32 27.89 -1.81 43.11
C THR A 32 26.71 -0.90 42.79
N LEU A 33 26.59 0.24 43.50
CA LEU A 33 25.55 1.24 43.23
C LEU A 33 25.69 1.83 41.83
N ALA A 34 26.91 2.20 41.42
CA ALA A 34 27.17 2.70 40.08
C ALA A 34 26.79 1.68 38.99
N PHE A 35 27.12 0.40 39.20
CA PHE A 35 26.75 -0.68 38.30
C PHE A 35 25.23 -0.85 38.19
N LEU A 36 24.50 -0.81 39.32
CA LEU A 36 23.04 -0.89 39.32
C LEU A 36 22.38 0.30 38.61
N VAL A 37 22.92 1.51 38.76
CA VAL A 37 22.46 2.70 38.05
C VAL A 37 22.66 2.53 36.54
N ILE A 38 23.86 2.12 36.11
CA ILE A 38 24.16 1.87 34.69
C ILE A 38 23.25 0.78 34.13
N LEU A 39 23.06 -0.32 34.86
CA LEU A 39 22.18 -1.42 34.47
C LEU A 39 20.72 -0.93 34.32
N GLY A 40 20.25 -0.10 35.26
CA GLY A 40 18.93 0.51 35.20
C GLY A 40 18.75 1.41 33.96
N ILE A 41 19.75 2.23 33.64
CA ILE A 41 19.76 3.07 32.44
C ILE A 41 19.72 2.20 31.18
N VAL A 42 20.58 1.19 31.07
CA VAL A 42 20.64 0.27 29.91
C VAL A 42 19.33 -0.48 29.72
N ILE A 43 18.72 -0.98 30.81
CA ILE A 43 17.40 -1.64 30.75
C ILE A 43 16.32 -0.64 30.33
N GLY A 44 16.36 0.59 30.85
CA GLY A 44 15.45 1.66 30.51
C GLY A 44 15.51 2.00 29.02
N GLU A 45 16.71 2.23 28.48
CA GLU A 45 16.95 2.51 27.06
C GLU A 45 16.51 1.35 26.17
N ARG A 46 16.86 0.11 26.52
CA ARG A 46 16.41 -1.11 25.81
C ARG A 46 14.88 -1.20 25.77
N ARG A 47 14.21 -0.98 26.90
CA ARG A 47 12.73 -1.00 26.98
C ARG A 47 12.08 0.14 26.20
N ARG A 48 12.74 1.32 26.11
CA ARG A 48 12.28 2.43 25.28
C ARG A 48 12.43 2.09 23.80
N ALA A 49 13.56 1.52 23.40
CA ALA A 49 13.83 1.11 22.03
C ALA A 49 12.85 0.02 21.53
N LEU A 50 12.56 -0.99 22.36
CA LEU A 50 11.59 -2.04 22.01
C LEU A 50 10.17 -1.48 21.81
N ARG A 51 9.73 -0.60 22.70
CA ARG A 51 8.41 0.07 22.56
C ARG A 51 8.34 0.92 21.30
N ALA A 52 9.39 1.68 20.99
CA ALA A 52 9.46 2.46 19.76
C ALA A 52 9.38 1.56 18.52
N PHE A 53 10.12 0.45 18.50
CA PHE A 53 10.09 -0.51 17.41
C PHE A 53 8.71 -1.16 17.22
N GLU A 54 8.04 -1.53 18.31
CA GLU A 54 6.69 -2.11 18.27
C GLU A 54 5.67 -1.11 17.71
N THR A 55 5.73 0.15 18.12
CA THR A 55 4.87 1.20 17.56
C THR A 55 5.11 1.42 16.06
N LEU A 56 6.38 1.43 15.63
CA LEU A 56 6.75 1.54 14.22
C LEU A 56 6.19 0.37 13.42
N LYS A 57 6.36 -0.87 13.91
CA LYS A 57 5.83 -2.07 13.26
C LYS A 57 4.32 -2.01 13.11
N HIS A 58 3.59 -1.65 14.17
CA HIS A 58 2.14 -1.50 14.09
C HIS A 58 1.71 -0.43 13.09
N SER A 59 2.40 0.70 13.05
CA SER A 59 2.10 1.77 12.08
C SER A 59 2.38 1.33 10.64
N ALA A 60 3.47 0.57 10.40
CA ALA A 60 3.81 0.02 9.10
C ALA A 60 2.77 -1.03 8.67
N ASP A 61 2.40 -1.96 9.54
CA ASP A 61 1.37 -2.98 9.27
C ASP A 61 0.01 -2.33 8.97
N ALA A 62 -0.35 -1.28 9.72
CA ALA A 62 -1.58 -0.52 9.48
C ALA A 62 -1.55 0.20 8.12
N ALA A 63 -0.42 0.81 7.75
CA ALA A 63 -0.25 1.47 6.46
C ALA A 63 -0.34 0.48 5.28
N VAL A 64 0.29 -0.69 5.40
CA VAL A 64 0.22 -1.77 4.40
C VAL A 64 -1.23 -2.26 4.24
N ARG A 65 -1.95 -2.48 5.34
CA ARG A 65 -3.37 -2.88 5.30
C ARG A 65 -4.24 -1.82 4.65
N ALA A 66 -4.08 -0.55 5.02
CA ALA A 66 -4.83 0.54 4.43
C ALA A 66 -4.56 0.68 2.91
N ALA A 67 -3.32 0.46 2.46
CA ALA A 67 -3.00 0.42 1.04
C ALA A 67 -3.69 -0.75 0.34
N ALA A 68 -3.61 -1.96 0.91
CA ALA A 68 -4.27 -3.14 0.36
C ALA A 68 -5.80 -3.00 0.28
N GLU A 69 -6.44 -2.37 1.27
CA GLU A 69 -7.87 -2.09 1.27
C GLU A 69 -8.27 -1.10 0.16
N ARG A 70 -7.47 -0.04 -0.04
CA ARG A 70 -7.67 0.93 -1.12
C ARG A 70 -7.54 0.27 -2.48
N ASP A 71 -6.50 -0.55 -2.67
CA ASP A 71 -6.29 -1.28 -3.92
C ASP A 71 -7.45 -2.25 -4.19
N ALA A 72 -7.89 -2.98 -3.18
CA ALA A 72 -9.04 -3.88 -3.29
C ALA A 72 -10.34 -3.12 -3.61
N ALA A 73 -10.56 -1.95 -3.01
CA ALA A 73 -11.71 -1.10 -3.30
C ALA A 73 -11.69 -0.55 -4.74
N ALA A 74 -10.52 -0.11 -5.21
CA ALA A 74 -10.32 0.36 -6.58
C ALA A 74 -10.54 -0.77 -7.60
N GLN A 75 -10.01 -1.96 -7.32
CA GLN A 75 -10.22 -3.15 -8.16
C GLN A 75 -11.68 -3.56 -8.22
N ARG A 76 -12.40 -3.56 -7.08
CA ARG A 76 -13.85 -3.83 -7.04
C ARG A 76 -14.63 -2.84 -7.88
N SER A 77 -14.39 -1.55 -7.70
CA SER A 77 -15.09 -0.50 -8.46
C SER A 77 -14.85 -0.63 -9.97
N THR A 78 -13.61 -0.92 -10.37
CA THR A 78 -13.26 -1.17 -11.78
C THR A 78 -13.98 -2.40 -12.32
N ARG A 79 -13.99 -3.50 -11.56
CA ARG A 79 -14.66 -4.75 -11.95
C ARG A 79 -16.15 -4.55 -12.15
N ASP A 80 -16.81 -3.87 -11.21
CA ASP A 80 -18.25 -3.59 -11.29
C ASP A 80 -18.59 -2.77 -12.53
N PHE A 81 -17.78 -1.75 -12.84
CA PHE A 81 -17.96 -0.93 -14.04
C PHE A 81 -17.76 -1.73 -15.35
N LEU A 82 -16.72 -2.56 -15.42
CA LEU A 82 -16.53 -3.45 -16.57
C LEU A 82 -17.70 -4.42 -16.74
N GLN A 83 -18.27 -4.91 -15.63
CA GLN A 83 -19.45 -5.76 -15.66
C GLN A 83 -20.69 -5.01 -16.16
N SER A 84 -20.95 -3.78 -15.68
CA SER A 84 -22.10 -2.99 -16.15
C SER A 84 -22.01 -2.69 -17.65
N MET A 85 -20.81 -2.40 -18.16
CA MET A 85 -20.55 -2.25 -19.59
C MET A 85 -20.85 -3.54 -20.37
N GLN A 86 -20.39 -4.70 -19.87
CA GLN A 86 -20.63 -5.97 -20.55
C GLN A 86 -22.12 -6.29 -20.61
N GLU A 87 -22.85 -6.09 -19.51
CA GLU A 87 -24.31 -6.24 -19.49
C GLU A 87 -25.00 -5.28 -20.46
N GLN A 88 -24.51 -4.05 -20.59
CA GLN A 88 -25.04 -3.10 -21.56
C GLN A 88 -24.80 -3.54 -23.01
N PHE A 89 -23.62 -4.09 -23.30
CA PHE A 89 -23.31 -4.63 -24.62
C PHE A 89 -24.20 -5.82 -24.99
N GLU A 90 -24.55 -6.67 -24.01
CA GLU A 90 -25.56 -7.73 -24.20
C GLU A 90 -26.93 -7.13 -24.47
N ARG A 91 -27.36 -6.13 -23.69
CA ARG A 91 -28.66 -5.45 -23.89
C ARG A 91 -28.81 -4.82 -25.28
N TRP A 92 -27.73 -4.29 -25.84
CA TRP A 92 -27.72 -3.75 -27.21
C TRP A 92 -27.58 -4.83 -28.30
N GLY A 93 -27.37 -6.10 -27.94
CA GLY A 93 -27.20 -7.18 -28.90
C GLY A 93 -25.95 -7.00 -29.76
N LEU A 94 -24.85 -6.53 -29.16
CA LEU A 94 -23.59 -6.36 -29.87
C LEU A 94 -22.95 -7.72 -30.19
N THR A 95 -22.45 -7.85 -31.41
CA THR A 95 -21.60 -8.98 -31.82
C THR A 95 -20.22 -8.89 -31.17
N PRO A 96 -19.44 -9.98 -31.10
CA PRO A 96 -18.09 -9.95 -30.52
C PRO A 96 -17.20 -8.85 -31.13
N ALA A 97 -17.21 -8.69 -32.46
CA ALA A 97 -16.43 -7.66 -33.14
C ALA A 97 -16.90 -6.23 -32.81
N GLU A 98 -18.20 -6.01 -32.61
CA GLU A 98 -18.73 -4.70 -32.21
C GLU A 98 -18.36 -4.38 -30.74
N ARG A 99 -18.34 -5.39 -29.86
CA ARG A 99 -17.90 -5.23 -28.46
C ARG A 99 -16.45 -4.81 -28.36
N ASP A 100 -15.58 -5.44 -29.15
CA ASP A 100 -14.15 -5.07 -29.21
C ASP A 100 -13.99 -3.59 -29.62
N VAL A 101 -14.70 -3.19 -30.67
CA VAL A 101 -14.66 -1.80 -31.17
C VAL A 101 -15.26 -0.84 -30.13
N ALA A 102 -16.37 -1.20 -29.48
CA ALA A 102 -16.99 -0.39 -28.44
C ALA A 102 -16.04 -0.16 -27.26
N LEU A 103 -15.36 -1.21 -26.78
CA LEU A 103 -14.42 -1.12 -25.67
C LEU A 103 -13.25 -0.17 -25.98
N LEU A 104 -12.71 -0.25 -27.20
CA LEU A 104 -11.60 0.62 -27.62
C LEU A 104 -12.06 2.07 -27.86
N LEU A 105 -13.29 2.27 -28.33
CA LEU A 105 -13.89 3.61 -28.44
C LEU A 105 -14.08 4.26 -27.08
N VAL A 106 -14.55 3.50 -26.08
CA VAL A 106 -14.68 3.99 -24.69
C VAL A 106 -13.31 4.33 -24.08
N LYS A 107 -12.26 3.58 -24.45
CA LYS A 107 -10.87 3.92 -24.10
C LYS A 107 -10.34 5.18 -24.80
N GLY A 108 -11.09 5.75 -25.75
CA GLY A 108 -10.74 6.99 -26.43
C GLY A 108 -9.95 6.82 -27.73
N LEU A 109 -9.77 5.60 -28.23
CA LEU A 109 -9.08 5.37 -29.49
C LEU A 109 -9.92 5.85 -30.68
N SER A 110 -9.26 6.40 -31.68
CA SER A 110 -9.82 6.68 -33.00
C SER A 110 -10.06 5.39 -33.79
N LEU A 111 -10.91 5.48 -34.83
CA LEU A 111 -11.21 4.31 -35.68
C LEU A 111 -9.96 3.81 -36.43
N GLU A 112 -9.05 4.74 -36.77
CA GLU A 112 -7.74 4.45 -37.36
C GLU A 112 -6.82 3.71 -36.38
N GLU A 113 -6.75 4.15 -35.12
CA GLU A 113 -5.96 3.44 -34.08
C GLU A 113 -6.54 2.05 -33.79
N ILE A 114 -7.87 1.93 -33.73
CA ILE A 114 -8.55 0.64 -33.54
C ILE A 114 -8.25 -0.31 -34.70
N ALA A 115 -8.22 0.20 -35.93
CA ALA A 115 -7.85 -0.57 -37.10
C ALA A 115 -6.42 -1.13 -36.97
N GLY A 116 -5.49 -0.31 -36.49
CA GLY A 116 -4.12 -0.72 -36.18
C GLY A 116 -4.04 -1.78 -35.08
N VAL A 117 -4.68 -1.55 -33.93
CA VAL A 117 -4.65 -2.46 -32.78
C VAL A 117 -5.29 -3.82 -33.08
N ARG A 118 -6.36 -3.84 -33.89
CA ARG A 118 -7.05 -5.07 -34.26
C ARG A 118 -6.49 -5.73 -35.52
N GLU A 119 -5.49 -5.13 -36.16
CA GLU A 119 -4.95 -5.59 -37.46
C GLU A 119 -6.05 -5.79 -38.52
N THR A 120 -7.05 -4.90 -38.55
CA THR A 120 -8.18 -4.96 -39.50
C THR A 120 -8.29 -3.69 -40.33
N GLY A 121 -8.96 -3.75 -41.48
CA GLY A 121 -9.17 -2.57 -42.31
C GLY A 121 -10.02 -1.49 -41.63
N ALA A 122 -9.61 -0.22 -41.73
CA ALA A 122 -10.35 0.92 -41.15
C ALA A 122 -11.81 1.01 -41.65
N LYS A 123 -12.08 0.57 -42.88
CA LYS A 123 -13.46 0.46 -43.41
C LYS A 123 -14.32 -0.51 -42.60
N THR A 124 -13.75 -1.65 -42.21
CA THR A 124 -14.43 -2.68 -41.41
C THR A 124 -14.70 -2.16 -40.00
N VAL A 125 -13.73 -1.49 -39.38
CA VAL A 125 -13.91 -0.85 -38.06
C VAL A 125 -15.00 0.22 -38.11
N ARG A 126 -15.03 1.07 -39.15
CA ARG A 126 -16.12 2.06 -39.35
C ARG A 126 -17.48 1.39 -39.48
N GLN A 127 -17.58 0.28 -40.19
CA GLN A 127 -18.84 -0.46 -40.32
C GLN A 127 -19.31 -1.01 -38.97
N HIS A 128 -18.41 -1.61 -38.18
CA HIS A 128 -18.75 -2.08 -36.84
C HIS A 128 -19.15 -0.94 -35.90
N ALA A 129 -18.45 0.20 -35.95
CA ALA A 129 -18.78 1.38 -35.16
C ALA A 129 -20.16 1.96 -35.56
N ALA A 130 -20.48 2.02 -36.86
CA ALA A 130 -21.79 2.49 -37.33
C ALA A 130 -22.93 1.58 -36.84
N ASN A 131 -22.76 0.26 -36.93
CA ASN A 131 -23.73 -0.70 -36.41
C ASN A 131 -23.89 -0.58 -34.89
N LEU A 132 -22.79 -0.43 -34.16
CA LEU A 132 -22.78 -0.17 -32.72
C LEU A 132 -23.60 1.08 -32.39
N TYR A 133 -23.35 2.21 -33.05
CA TYR A 133 -24.07 3.46 -32.79
C TYR A 133 -25.58 3.32 -33.05
N ALA A 134 -25.96 2.62 -34.12
CA ALA A 134 -27.36 2.34 -34.42
C ALA A 134 -28.03 1.47 -33.34
N LYS A 135 -27.35 0.41 -32.87
CA LYS A 135 -27.85 -0.48 -31.81
C LYS A 135 -27.95 0.20 -30.44
N ALA A 136 -26.95 1.03 -30.12
CA ALA A 136 -26.89 1.81 -28.89
C ALA A 136 -27.79 3.06 -28.92
N LYS A 137 -28.37 3.40 -30.07
CA LYS A 137 -29.17 4.62 -30.30
C LYS A 137 -28.42 5.91 -29.94
N VAL A 138 -27.12 5.95 -30.25
CA VAL A 138 -26.27 7.13 -30.05
C VAL A 138 -25.80 7.69 -31.39
N SER A 139 -25.54 8.99 -31.43
CA SER A 139 -25.14 9.72 -32.64
C SER A 139 -23.66 9.54 -33.02
N GLY A 140 -22.83 9.05 -32.09
CA GLY A 140 -21.41 8.79 -32.35
C GLY A 140 -20.58 8.60 -31.08
N ARG A 141 -19.25 8.65 -31.24
CA ARG A 141 -18.29 8.33 -30.17
C ARG A 141 -18.47 9.16 -28.90
N HIS A 142 -18.77 10.45 -29.04
CA HIS A 142 -18.87 11.36 -27.90
C HIS A 142 -20.09 11.04 -27.04
N GLN A 143 -21.22 10.71 -27.67
CA GLN A 143 -22.43 10.31 -26.94
C GLN A 143 -22.30 8.89 -26.38
N LEU A 144 -21.61 7.98 -27.08
CA LEU A 144 -21.25 6.67 -26.53
C LEU A 144 -20.40 6.80 -25.27
N ALA A 145 -19.36 7.66 -25.30
CA ALA A 145 -18.51 7.91 -24.15
C ALA A 145 -19.28 8.58 -23.00
N ALA A 146 -20.12 9.57 -23.30
CA ALA A 146 -20.97 10.23 -22.31
C ALA A 146 -21.90 9.24 -21.61
N PHE A 147 -22.53 8.30 -22.36
CA PHE A 147 -23.38 7.26 -21.79
C PHE A 147 -22.68 6.45 -20.69
N PHE A 148 -21.42 6.07 -20.90
CA PHE A 148 -20.67 5.31 -19.90
C PHE A 148 -20.08 6.18 -18.78
N PHE A 149 -19.74 7.44 -19.08
CA PHE A 149 -19.29 8.37 -18.05
C PHE A 149 -20.40 8.81 -17.11
N GLU A 150 -21.65 8.91 -17.57
CA GLU A 150 -22.80 9.16 -16.70
C GLU A 150 -22.95 8.07 -15.65
N ASP A 151 -22.80 6.79 -16.03
CA ASP A 151 -22.85 5.66 -15.08
C ASP A 151 -21.67 5.66 -14.09
N LEU A 152 -20.50 6.16 -14.51
CA LEU A 152 -19.32 6.30 -13.66
C LEU A 152 -19.42 7.49 -12.67
N LEU A 153 -20.02 8.60 -13.12
CA LEU A 153 -20.11 9.84 -12.36
C LEU A 153 -21.39 9.94 -11.54
N ALA A 154 -22.42 9.16 -11.86
CA ALA A 154 -23.62 9.07 -11.06
C ALA A 154 -23.23 8.53 -9.67
N PRO A 155 -23.53 9.26 -8.59
CA PRO A 155 -23.40 8.71 -7.25
C PRO A 155 -24.29 7.46 -7.20
N ARG A 156 -23.70 6.28 -6.99
CA ARG A 156 -24.50 5.10 -6.63
C ARG A 156 -25.37 5.52 -5.45
N PRO A 157 -26.72 5.53 -5.57
CA PRO A 157 -27.56 5.84 -4.42
C PRO A 157 -27.16 4.84 -3.34
N GLY A 158 -26.62 5.38 -2.24
CA GLY A 158 -26.08 4.58 -1.17
C GLY A 158 -27.10 3.56 -0.72
N SER A 159 -26.63 2.33 -0.53
CA SER A 159 -27.24 1.35 0.35
C SER A 159 -27.27 1.94 1.78
N GLY A 160 -28.24 2.81 2.02
CA GLY A 160 -28.69 3.23 3.33
C GLY A 160 -29.81 2.29 3.74
N THR A 161 -29.44 1.21 4.43
CA THR A 161 -30.31 0.45 5.31
C THR A 161 -29.60 0.29 6.64
#